data_AF-A0A5Q4GS03-F1
#
_entry.id   AF-A0A5Q4GS03-F1
#
_cell.length_a   1.000
_cell.length_b   1.000
_cell.length_c   1.000
_cell.angle_alpha   90.00
_cell.angle_beta   90.00
_cell.angle_gamma   90.00
#
_symmetry.space_group_name_H-M   'P 1'
#
loop_
_entity.id
_entity.type
_entity.pdbx_description
1 polymer ?
#
loop_
_entity_poly.entity_id
_entity_poly.type
_entity_poly.pdbx_seq_one_letter_code
_entity_poly.pdbx_strand_id
1 'polypeptide(L)'
;MAFDASGWMLVRAVTDHPRTYRFASTGPYYVEIGDQPRISRRAAEFFADWVLQRARQIDLPDPRQRESVIRYHRAARDFWADRVSMANAD
;
A
#
# COMPACT_ATOMS: atom_id res chain seq x y z
N MET A 1 2.41 9.84 24.63
CA MET A 1 1.73 9.24 23.46
C MET A 1 2.44 7.94 23.18
N ALA A 2 1.73 6.81 23.28
CA ALA A 2 2.24 5.49 22.94
C ALA A 2 1.55 5.02 21.67
N PHE A 3 2.27 4.28 20.82
CA PHE A 3 1.70 3.63 19.64
C PHE A 3 1.49 2.15 19.97
N ASP A 4 0.30 1.64 19.69
CA ASP A 4 -0.05 0.23 19.92
C ASP A 4 0.09 -0.61 18.64
N ALA A 5 0.33 0.02 17.48
CA ALA A 5 0.58 -0.63 16.19
C ALA A 5 1.45 0.25 15.27
N SER A 6 2.22 -0.38 14.38
CA SER A 6 2.99 0.32 13.34
C SER A 6 2.07 1.08 12.37
N GLY A 7 2.51 2.21 11.83
CA GLY A 7 1.69 2.99 10.91
C GLY A 7 2.26 4.36 10.58
N TRP A 8 1.50 5.11 9.78
CA TRP A 8 1.88 6.47 9.40
C TRP A 8 1.43 7.49 10.46
N MET A 9 2.33 8.41 10.83
CA MET A 9 2.07 9.51 11.74
C MET A 9 2.46 10.84 11.09
N LEU A 10 1.67 11.88 11.37
CA LEU A 10 2.02 13.28 11.12
C LEU A 10 1.62 14.13 12.33
N VAL A 11 2.48 15.05 12.73
CA VAL A 11 2.16 16.06 13.74
C VAL A 11 1.75 17.33 13.02
N ARG A 12 0.61 17.91 13.42
CA ARG A 12 0.08 19.17 12.89
C ARG A 12 -0.18 20.17 14.02
N ALA A 13 0.09 21.43 13.75
CA ALA A 13 -0.24 22.56 14.60
C ALA A 13 -1.10 23.56 13.82
N VAL A 14 -2.22 23.96 14.41
CA VAL A 14 -3.11 25.00 13.90
C VAL A 14 -3.27 26.04 14.99
N THR A 15 -3.10 27.32 14.65
CA THR A 15 -3.34 28.41 15.61
C THR A 15 -4.78 28.91 15.50
N ASP A 16 -5.26 29.56 16.55
CA ASP A 16 -6.56 30.23 16.62
C ASP A 16 -6.55 31.67 16.07
N HIS A 17 -5.53 32.07 15.30
CA HIS A 17 -5.40 33.44 14.81
C HIS A 17 -6.60 33.87 13.94
N PRO A 18 -7.39 34.89 14.35
CA PRO A 18 -8.73 35.12 13.82
C PRO A 18 -8.76 35.66 12.38
N ARG A 19 -7.63 36.20 11.90
CA ARG A 19 -7.56 36.87 10.58
C ARG A 19 -6.91 36.03 9.49
N THR A 20 -6.14 35.00 9.85
CA THR A 20 -5.40 34.18 8.88
C THR A 20 -5.29 32.75 9.36
N TYR A 21 -5.51 31.81 8.43
CA TYR A 21 -5.28 30.39 8.69
C TYR A 21 -3.77 30.13 8.75
N ARG A 22 -3.26 29.80 9.95
CA ARG A 22 -1.85 29.42 10.15
C ARG A 22 -1.79 27.95 10.52
N PHE A 23 -1.07 27.21 9.68
CA PHE A 23 -0.92 25.77 9.76
C PHE A 23 0.54 25.40 9.55
N ALA A 24 1.02 24.47 10.36
CA ALA A 24 2.30 23.80 10.15
C ALA A 24 2.11 22.30 10.37
N SER A 25 2.81 21.48 9.58
CA SER A 25 2.89 20.05 9.80
C SER A 25 4.29 19.53 9.57
N THR A 26 4.59 18.40 10.19
CA THR A 26 5.76 17.60 9.80
C THR A 26 5.53 16.94 8.44
N GLY A 27 6.57 16.31 7.89
CA GLY A 27 6.37 15.24 6.91
C GLY A 27 5.74 14.00 7.54
N PRO A 28 5.22 13.06 6.74
CA PRO A 28 4.76 11.77 7.24
C PRO A 28 5.95 10.93 7.72
N TYR A 29 5.82 10.34 8.90
CA TYR A 29 6.75 9.34 9.43
C TYR A 29 6.08 7.98 9.48
N TYR A 30 6.78 6.92 9.08
CA TYR A 30 6.34 5.56 9.33
C TYR A 30 6.93 5.09 10.66
N VAL A 31 6.07 4.79 11.62
CA VAL A 31 6.44 4.22 12.92
C VAL A 31 6.37 2.71 12.78
N GLU A 32 7.49 2.03 13.04
CA GLU A 32 7.57 0.58 13.07
C GLU A 32 7.72 0.10 14.53
N ILE A 33 6.95 -0.92 14.91
CA ILE A 33 6.94 -1.52 16.24
C ILE A 33 7.31 -3.00 16.11
N GLY A 34 8.29 -3.45 16.90
CA GLY A 34 8.62 -4.87 17.05
C GLY A 34 9.33 -5.51 15.86
N ASP A 35 10.05 -4.74 15.05
CA ASP A 35 10.78 -5.18 13.84
C ASP A 35 9.92 -5.98 12.84
N GLN A 36 8.59 -5.81 12.92
CA GLN A 36 7.64 -6.46 12.03
C GLN A 36 6.93 -5.41 11.18
N PRO A 37 7.02 -5.49 9.84
CA PRO A 37 6.27 -4.59 8.98
C PRO A 37 4.78 -4.83 9.17
N ARG A 38 3.97 -3.76 9.28
CA ARG A 38 2.51 -3.90 9.30
C ARG A 38 2.00 -4.18 7.90
N ILE A 39 1.42 -5.36 7.71
CA ILE A 39 0.84 -5.82 6.45
C ILE A 39 -0.67 -5.92 6.64
N SER A 40 -1.41 -5.02 5.98
CA SER A 40 -2.89 -5.06 5.93
C SER A 40 -3.36 -6.16 4.98
N ARG A 41 -4.18 -7.07 5.50
CA ARG A 41 -4.87 -8.11 4.75
C ARG A 41 -5.74 -7.50 3.67
N ARG A 42 -6.59 -6.53 4.02
CA ARG A 42 -7.51 -5.88 3.08
C ARG A 42 -6.77 -5.19 1.93
N ALA A 43 -5.66 -4.51 2.23
CA ALA A 43 -4.86 -3.88 1.20
C ALA A 43 -4.17 -4.90 0.29
N ALA A 44 -3.60 -5.97 0.87
CA ALA A 44 -2.94 -7.02 0.10
C ALA A 44 -3.93 -7.78 -0.81
N GLU A 45 -5.11 -8.13 -0.30
CA GLU A 45 -6.19 -8.76 -1.07
C GLU A 45 -6.66 -7.86 -2.22
N PHE A 46 -6.88 -6.57 -1.94
CA PHE A 46 -7.24 -5.60 -2.98
C PHE A 46 -6.21 -5.58 -4.12
N PHE A 47 -4.91 -5.55 -3.81
CA PHE A 47 -3.88 -5.52 -4.84
C PHE A 47 -3.73 -6.86 -5.57
N ALA A 48 -3.91 -7.99 -4.88
CA ALA A 48 -3.93 -9.31 -5.52
C ALA A 48 -5.06 -9.41 -6.55
N ASP A 49 -6.28 -8.98 -6.17
CA ASP A 49 -7.44 -8.95 -7.06
C ASP A 49 -7.25 -7.96 -8.21
N TRP A 50 -6.72 -6.77 -7.91
CA TRP A 50 -6.46 -5.75 -8.91
C TRP A 50 -5.49 -6.23 -9.99
N VAL A 51 -4.38 -6.90 -9.61
CA VAL A 51 -3.43 -7.47 -10.59
C VAL A 51 -4.10 -8.47 -11.51
N LEU A 52 -4.96 -9.35 -10.98
CA LEU A 52 -5.73 -10.31 -11.79
C LEU A 52 -6.71 -9.59 -12.73
N GLN A 53 -7.41 -8.57 -12.23
CA GLN A 53 -8.32 -7.75 -13.04
C GLN A 53 -7.57 -7.08 -14.19
N ARG A 54 -6.38 -6.49 -13.94
CA ARG A 54 -5.55 -5.87 -14.97
C ARG A 54 -5.03 -6.89 -15.98
N ALA A 55 -4.60 -8.07 -15.52
CA ALA A 55 -4.10 -9.13 -16.40
C ALA A 55 -5.15 -9.58 -17.42
N ARG A 56 -6.42 -9.66 -17.02
CA ARG A 56 -7.54 -10.03 -17.90
C ARG A 56 -7.82 -9.00 -19.00
N GLN A 57 -7.41 -7.75 -18.80
CA GLN A 57 -7.61 -6.66 -19.77
C GLN A 57 -6.42 -6.49 -20.72
N ILE A 58 -5.37 -7.32 -20.61
CA ILE A 58 -4.25 -7.29 -21.55
C ILE A 58 -4.70 -7.93 -22.86
N ASP A 59 -4.93 -7.07 -23.85
CA ASP A 59 -5.17 -7.44 -25.22
C ASP A 59 -3.96 -7.05 -26.07
N LEU A 60 -3.10 -8.03 -26.37
CA LEU A 60 -1.91 -7.87 -27.19
C LEU A 60 -1.94 -8.95 -28.29
N PRO A 61 -1.90 -8.54 -29.57
CA PRO A 61 -2.07 -9.46 -30.69
C PRO A 61 -0.87 -10.39 -30.90
N ASP A 62 0.35 -9.96 -30.55
CA ASP A 62 1.54 -10.81 -30.58
C ASP A 62 1.59 -11.70 -29.31
N PRO A 63 1.51 -13.03 -29.45
CA PRO A 63 1.59 -13.95 -28.31
C PRO A 63 2.90 -13.84 -27.51
N ARG A 64 4.02 -13.53 -28.17
CA ARG A 64 5.34 -13.41 -27.49
C ARG A 64 5.38 -12.16 -26.62
N GLN A 65 4.90 -11.04 -27.17
CA GLN A 65 4.74 -9.80 -26.41
C GLN A 65 3.71 -9.97 -25.28
N ARG A 66 2.62 -10.68 -25.52
CA ARG A 66 1.63 -10.98 -24.49
C ARG A 66 2.23 -11.75 -23.32
N GLU A 67 2.98 -12.81 -23.59
CA GLU A 67 3.62 -13.61 -22.54
C GLU A 67 4.69 -12.81 -21.78
N SER A 68 5.44 -11.94 -22.47
CA SER A 68 6.46 -11.10 -21.84
C SER A 68 5.87 -10.08 -20.86
N VAL A 69 4.62 -9.66 -21.03
CA VAL A 69 3.88 -8.82 -20.07
C VAL A 69 3.23 -9.66 -18.98
N ILE A 70 2.55 -10.76 -19.36
CA ILE A 70 1.81 -11.63 -18.43
C ILE A 70 2.72 -12.22 -17.35
N ARG A 71 3.98 -12.55 -17.66
CA ARG A 71 4.94 -13.05 -16.65
C ARG A 71 5.09 -12.11 -15.45
N TYR A 72 5.07 -10.79 -15.67
CA TYR A 72 5.20 -9.81 -14.59
C TYR A 72 3.92 -9.72 -13.76
N HIS A 73 2.75 -9.90 -14.39
CA HIS A 73 1.49 -9.96 -13.66
C HIS A 73 1.38 -11.23 -12.80
N ARG A 74 1.91 -12.37 -13.28
CA ARG A 74 2.02 -13.59 -12.46
C ARG A 74 2.92 -13.36 -11.24
N ALA A 75 4.12 -12.79 -11.44
CA ALA A 75 5.02 -12.47 -10.35
C ALA A 75 4.41 -11.50 -9.33
N ALA A 76 3.70 -10.46 -9.80
CA ALA A 76 3.01 -9.52 -8.93
C ALA A 76 1.87 -10.19 -8.14
N ARG A 77 1.09 -11.07 -8.77
CA ARG A 77 0.05 -11.86 -8.09
C ARG A 77 0.65 -12.70 -6.97
N ASP A 78 1.74 -13.42 -7.26
CA ASP A 78 2.39 -14.31 -6.29
C ASP A 78 2.92 -13.51 -5.11
N PHE A 79 3.58 -12.37 -5.38
CA PHE A 79 4.01 -11.43 -4.34
C PHE A 79 2.85 -10.98 -3.44
N TRP A 80 1.71 -10.56 -4.01
CA TRP A 80 0.58 -10.10 -3.20
C TRP A 80 -0.10 -11.25 -2.44
N ALA A 81 -0.19 -12.44 -3.01
CA ALA A 81 -0.68 -13.63 -2.32
C ALA A 81 0.19 -13.98 -1.10
N ASP A 82 1.51 -13.89 -1.25
CA ASP A 82 2.45 -14.06 -0.13
C ASP A 82 2.18 -13.01 0.96
N ARG A 83 1.95 -11.74 0.58
CA ARG A 83 1.60 -10.68 1.55
C ARG A 83 0.27 -10.91 2.25
N VAL A 84 -0.74 -11.48 1.58
CA VAL A 84 -1.99 -11.90 2.23
C VAL A 84 -1.72 -12.98 3.27
N SER A 85 -0.83 -13.94 2.99
CA SER A 85 -0.46 -14.99 3.94
C SER A 85 0.30 -14.46 5.16
N MET A 86 1.09 -13.40 4.97
CA MET A 86 1.88 -12.74 6.01
C MET A 86 1.13 -11.61 6.73
N ALA A 87 -0.14 -11.37 6.39
CA ALA A 87 -0.89 -10.24 6.92
C ALA A 87 -1.06 -10.33 8.44
N ASN A 88 -0.66 -9.27 9.14
CA ASN A 88 -0.70 -9.14 10.60
C ASN A 88 -1.65 -8.04 11.07
N ALA A 89 -2.34 -7.39 10.14
CA ALA A 89 -3.38 -6.42 10.42
C ALA A 89 -4.48 -6.53 9.36
N ASP A 90 -5.68 -6.03 9.67
CA ASP A 90 -6.75 -5.88 8.67
C ASP A 90 -6.52 -4.66 7.77
#